data_AF-A0A7Y3LN52-F1
#
_entry.id   AF-A0A7Y3LN52-F1
#
_cell.length_a   1.000
_cell.length_b   1.000
_cell.length_c   1.000
_cell.angle_alpha   90.00
_cell.angle_beta   90.00
_cell.angle_gamma   90.00
#
_symmetry.space_group_name_H-M   'P 1'
#
loop_
_entity.id
_entity.type
_entity.pdbx_description
1 polymer ?
#
loop_
_entity_poly.entity_id
_entity_poly.type
_entity_poly.pdbx_seq_one_letter_code
_entity_poly.pdbx_strand_id
1 'polypeptide(L)'
;ALLTGIHSGHHGGLYNSWWDKDLNEQIVTESPSTWHLSMQWLRNNVETLHEAIWRQNPDATTVSINEPADRGATYSTFDLWRRGAMSALGDLLPKDEALPEFASERWYRENKEYSWASIADHLSMSQAIEIFSGSFGGRDFTFPELSWINFALTDAAFHSGGPDSEIGYGALIDTDKRLGRVLEALHDSGKFEKSAVLVVADHGMEETNPEVQGDWEKDLKDRGFKVRDESFGFLYLEE
;
A
#
# COMPACT_ATOMS: atom_id res chain seq x y z
N ALA A 1 7.49 8.60 1.39
CA ALA A 1 7.54 10.08 1.40
C ALA A 1 6.42 10.67 2.25
N LEU A 2 5.16 10.29 2.05
CA LEU A 2 4.02 10.83 2.81
C LEU A 2 4.16 10.66 4.33
N LEU A 3 4.53 9.46 4.79
CA LEU A 3 4.68 9.13 6.21
C LEU A 3 6.02 9.54 6.84
N THR A 4 6.92 10.16 6.08
CA THR A 4 8.25 10.58 6.59
C THR A 4 8.55 12.05 6.33
N GLY A 5 7.87 12.69 5.37
CA GLY A 5 8.18 14.05 4.92
C GLY A 5 9.51 14.17 4.16
N ILE A 6 10.17 13.05 3.84
CA ILE A 6 11.49 13.00 3.22
C ILE A 6 11.37 12.50 1.77
N HIS A 7 12.23 13.00 0.88
CA HIS A 7 12.32 12.57 -0.53
C HIS A 7 12.97 11.18 -0.68
N SER A 8 12.66 10.45 -1.76
CA SER A 8 13.15 9.09 -2.05
C SER A 8 14.67 8.92 -1.91
N GLY A 9 15.46 9.82 -2.49
CA GLY A 9 16.93 9.79 -2.36
C GLY A 9 17.48 9.94 -0.92
N HIS A 10 16.64 10.36 0.03
CA HIS A 10 17.03 10.64 1.41
C HIS A 10 16.41 9.67 2.41
N HIS A 11 15.22 9.12 2.15
CA HIS A 11 14.57 8.21 3.09
C HIS A 11 15.04 6.76 2.96
N GLY A 12 15.54 6.37 1.79
CA GLY A 12 16.14 5.04 1.54
C GLY A 12 15.37 4.21 0.53
N GLY A 13 14.05 4.36 0.43
CA GLY A 13 13.26 3.78 -0.66
C GLY A 13 13.42 4.63 -1.92
N LEU A 14 14.22 4.15 -2.87
CA LEU A 14 14.58 4.91 -4.07
C LEU A 14 13.54 4.76 -5.18
N TYR A 15 13.10 3.53 -5.40
CA TYR A 15 12.20 3.12 -6.46
C TYR A 15 11.54 1.79 -6.07
N ASN A 16 10.62 1.28 -6.89
CA ASN A 16 9.96 0.01 -6.64
C ASN A 16 10.94 -1.19 -6.68
N SER A 17 11.99 -1.07 -7.50
CA SER A 17 13.19 -1.90 -7.43
C SER A 17 14.45 -1.10 -7.73
N TRP A 18 15.58 -1.44 -7.12
CA TRP A 18 16.87 -0.80 -7.37
C TRP A 18 18.04 -1.73 -7.15
N TRP A 19 19.23 -1.38 -7.64
CA TRP A 19 20.45 -2.13 -7.39
C TRP A 19 21.18 -1.56 -6.18
N ASP A 20 21.39 -2.39 -5.15
CA ASP A 20 22.24 -2.04 -4.03
C ASP A 20 23.67 -2.48 -4.32
N LYS A 21 24.60 -1.51 -4.39
CA LYS A 21 26.00 -1.77 -4.73
C LYS A 21 26.78 -2.42 -3.58
N ASP A 22 26.40 -2.14 -2.34
CA ASP A 22 27.10 -2.65 -1.16
C ASP A 22 26.70 -4.11 -0.91
N LEU A 23 25.43 -4.44 -1.12
CA LEU A 23 24.92 -5.81 -1.04
C LEU A 23 25.14 -6.63 -2.33
N ASN A 24 25.40 -5.95 -3.45
CA ASN A 24 25.57 -6.54 -4.78
C ASN A 24 24.35 -7.39 -5.19
N GLU A 25 23.16 -6.84 -4.99
CA GLU A 25 21.88 -7.49 -5.32
C GLU A 25 20.82 -6.47 -5.74
N GLN A 26 19.78 -6.98 -6.43
CA GLN A 26 18.59 -6.22 -6.75
C GLN A 26 17.66 -6.24 -5.54
N ILE A 27 17.27 -5.06 -5.10
CA ILE A 27 16.23 -4.86 -4.11
C ILE A 27 14.90 -4.67 -4.82
N VAL A 28 13.89 -5.44 -4.45
CA VAL A 28 12.52 -5.30 -4.94
C VAL A 28 11.63 -5.03 -3.73
N THR A 29 11.07 -3.82 -3.63
CA THR A 29 10.13 -3.46 -2.56
C THR A 29 8.68 -3.55 -2.98
N GLU A 30 8.41 -3.53 -4.29
CA GLU A 30 7.06 -3.60 -4.82
C GLU A 30 6.72 -5.01 -5.31
N SER A 31 6.51 -5.93 -4.37
CA SER A 31 6.01 -7.26 -4.69
C SER A 31 5.19 -7.82 -3.54
N PRO A 32 4.16 -8.65 -3.80
CA PRO A 32 3.47 -9.39 -2.73
C PRO A 32 4.42 -10.16 -1.81
N SER A 33 5.57 -10.61 -2.32
CA SER A 33 6.58 -11.34 -1.52
C SER A 33 7.50 -10.42 -0.70
N THR A 34 7.53 -9.11 -0.94
CA THR A 34 8.51 -8.20 -0.32
C THR A 34 7.93 -6.93 0.28
N TRP A 35 6.67 -6.56 0.03
CA TRP A 35 6.05 -5.35 0.58
C TRP A 35 6.19 -5.26 2.10
N HIS A 36 5.97 -6.38 2.80
CA HIS A 36 6.08 -6.46 4.24
C HIS A 36 7.50 -6.25 4.77
N LEU A 37 8.52 -6.27 3.91
CA LEU A 37 9.92 -6.01 4.25
C LEU A 37 10.36 -4.59 3.90
N SER A 38 9.53 -3.78 3.24
CA SER A 38 9.92 -2.48 2.68
C SER A 38 10.64 -1.56 3.68
N MET A 39 10.24 -1.58 4.96
CA MET A 39 10.83 -0.71 5.99
C MET A 39 12.23 -1.12 6.45
N GLN A 40 12.75 -2.27 6.03
CA GLN A 40 14.16 -2.60 6.25
C GLN A 40 15.11 -1.65 5.50
N TRP A 41 14.61 -1.00 4.45
CA TRP A 41 15.36 -0.06 3.62
C TRP A 41 15.21 1.40 4.07
N LEU A 42 14.31 1.68 5.02
CA LEU A 42 14.16 3.01 5.59
C LEU A 42 15.41 3.33 6.42
N ARG A 43 16.09 4.43 6.09
CA ARG A 43 17.32 4.81 6.80
C ARG A 43 17.05 5.02 8.30
N ASN A 44 18.03 4.65 9.13
CA ASN A 44 17.91 4.70 10.58
C ASN A 44 17.72 6.13 11.14
N ASN A 45 18.16 7.15 10.40
CA ASN A 45 18.05 8.56 10.82
C ASN A 45 16.79 9.27 10.31
N VAL A 46 15.93 8.56 9.58
CA VAL A 46 14.63 9.07 9.14
C VAL A 46 13.63 8.70 10.22
N GLU A 47 12.70 9.57 10.57
CA GLU A 47 11.60 9.29 11.52
C GLU A 47 10.30 9.09 10.71
N THR A 48 9.48 8.11 11.08
CA THR A 48 8.11 7.99 10.54
C THR A 48 7.13 8.84 11.35
N LEU A 49 5.95 9.11 10.79
CA LEU A 49 4.90 9.81 11.51
C LEU A 49 4.45 9.04 12.76
N HIS A 50 4.47 7.69 12.72
CA HIS A 50 4.19 6.84 13.88
C HIS A 50 5.18 7.09 15.02
N GLU A 51 6.49 7.09 14.72
CA GLU A 51 7.56 7.36 15.67
C GLU A 51 7.49 8.79 16.22
N ALA A 52 7.20 9.77 15.35
CA ALA A 52 7.05 11.17 15.74
C ALA A 52 5.88 11.38 16.72
N ILE A 53 4.75 10.69 16.53
CA ILE A 53 3.61 10.70 17.45
C ILE A 53 4.02 10.07 18.79
N TRP A 54 4.63 8.89 18.77
CA TRP A 54 5.10 8.22 19.99
C TRP A 54 6.09 9.05 20.80
N ARG A 55 6.96 9.83 20.13
CA ARG A 55 7.88 10.75 20.80
C ARG A 55 7.16 11.86 21.57
N GLN A 56 5.96 12.28 21.13
CA GLN A 56 5.14 13.28 21.84
C GLN A 56 4.15 12.65 22.83
N ASN A 57 3.60 11.49 22.49
CA ASN A 57 2.67 10.74 23.32
C ASN A 57 3.01 9.23 23.28
N PRO A 58 3.81 8.72 24.24
CA PRO A 58 4.22 7.32 24.28
C PRO A 58 3.07 6.31 24.47
N ASP A 59 1.91 6.76 24.94
CA ASP A 59 0.72 5.92 25.13
C ASP A 59 -0.22 5.93 23.92
N ALA A 60 0.15 6.64 22.84
CA ALA A 60 -0.65 6.75 21.63
C ALA A 60 -0.75 5.40 20.89
N THR A 61 -1.97 5.06 20.48
CA THR A 61 -2.18 4.01 19.49
C THR A 61 -2.05 4.61 18.09
N THR A 62 -1.17 4.06 17.26
CA THR A 62 -1.12 4.37 15.83
C THR A 62 -1.21 3.09 15.02
N VAL A 63 -1.94 3.11 13.90
CA VAL A 63 -2.20 1.90 13.10
C VAL A 63 -1.82 2.13 11.65
N SER A 64 -1.17 1.12 11.04
CA SER A 64 -0.82 1.08 9.62
C SER A 64 -1.48 -0.13 8.97
N ILE A 65 -2.51 0.10 8.16
CA ILE A 65 -3.33 -0.95 7.56
C ILE A 65 -3.00 -1.00 6.06
N ASN A 66 -2.51 -2.15 5.62
CA ASN A 66 -2.11 -2.42 4.23
C ASN A 66 -1.08 -1.41 3.66
N GLU A 67 -0.27 -0.79 4.52
CA GLU A 67 0.72 0.21 4.16
C GLU A 67 2.13 -0.25 4.56
N PRO A 68 3.10 -0.26 3.61
CA PRO A 68 4.47 -0.67 3.89
C PRO A 68 5.18 0.25 4.88
N ALA A 69 4.90 1.55 4.93
CA ALA A 69 5.56 2.52 5.80
C ALA A 69 5.10 2.46 7.27
N ASP A 70 5.22 1.28 7.89
CA ASP A 70 4.64 0.93 9.19
C ASP A 70 5.60 0.98 10.39
N ARG A 71 6.85 1.41 10.19
CA ARG A 71 7.87 1.40 11.25
C ARG A 71 7.42 2.29 12.42
N GLY A 72 7.35 1.71 13.62
CA GLY A 72 6.90 2.37 14.84
C GLY A 72 5.40 2.37 15.08
N ALA A 73 4.58 1.79 14.19
CA ALA A 73 3.15 1.67 14.41
C ALA A 73 2.82 0.69 15.56
N THR A 74 1.79 1.01 16.35
CA THR A 74 1.25 0.13 17.41
C THR A 74 0.63 -1.15 16.82
N TYR A 75 0.08 -1.05 15.61
CA TYR A 75 -0.45 -2.14 14.81
C TYR A 75 -0.03 -1.98 13.35
N SER A 76 0.31 -3.11 12.71
CA SER A 76 0.51 -3.16 11.27
C SER A 76 0.05 -4.48 10.67
N THR A 77 -0.67 -4.39 9.55
CA THR A 77 -1.02 -5.56 8.71
C THR A 77 0.24 -6.31 8.28
N PHE A 78 1.28 -5.60 7.87
CA PHE A 78 2.52 -6.21 7.41
C PHE A 78 3.41 -6.74 8.54
N ASP A 79 3.24 -6.23 9.75
CA ASP A 79 3.85 -6.82 10.93
C ASP A 79 3.24 -8.18 11.30
N LEU A 80 1.94 -8.38 11.04
CA LEU A 80 1.34 -9.72 11.13
C LEU A 80 2.00 -10.67 10.13
N TRP A 81 2.28 -10.18 8.92
CA TRP A 81 2.90 -11.00 7.88
C TRP A 81 4.33 -11.39 8.25
N ARG A 82 5.16 -10.41 8.68
CA ARG A 82 6.54 -10.64 9.15
C ARG A 82 6.61 -11.65 10.30
N ARG A 83 5.62 -11.67 11.19
CA ARG A 83 5.57 -12.58 12.34
C ARG A 83 4.87 -13.92 12.06
N GLY A 84 4.38 -14.14 10.85
CA GLY A 84 3.60 -15.34 10.51
C GLY A 84 2.24 -15.41 11.23
N ALA A 85 1.70 -14.27 11.65
CA ALA A 85 0.46 -14.16 12.44
C ALA A 85 -0.78 -13.84 11.58
N MET A 86 -0.76 -14.19 10.29
CA MET A 86 -1.85 -13.90 9.35
C MET A 86 -3.17 -14.60 9.69
N SER A 87 -3.15 -15.62 10.56
CA SER A 87 -4.38 -16.24 11.10
C SER A 87 -5.26 -15.25 11.86
N ALA A 88 -4.72 -14.13 12.35
CA ALA A 88 -5.49 -13.05 12.96
C ALA A 88 -6.45 -12.36 11.96
N LEU A 89 -6.20 -12.48 10.65
CA LEU A 89 -7.12 -11.99 9.61
C LEU A 89 -8.19 -13.02 9.24
N GLY A 90 -8.18 -14.21 9.85
CA GLY A 90 -8.93 -15.39 9.37
C GLY A 90 -10.41 -15.14 9.13
N ASP A 91 -11.12 -14.60 10.11
CA ASP A 91 -12.57 -14.35 10.00
C ASP A 91 -12.93 -13.21 9.04
N LEU A 92 -11.94 -12.38 8.67
CA LEU A 92 -12.10 -11.28 7.71
C LEU A 92 -11.87 -11.71 6.26
N LEU A 93 -11.28 -12.88 6.03
CA LEU A 93 -11.11 -13.36 4.66
C LEU A 93 -12.48 -13.72 4.09
N PRO A 94 -12.79 -13.27 2.86
CA PRO A 94 -13.98 -13.74 2.16
C PRO A 94 -13.98 -15.27 2.15
N LYS A 95 -15.11 -15.87 2.55
CA LYS A 95 -15.29 -17.32 2.45
C LYS A 95 -15.23 -17.73 0.98
N ASP A 96 -14.86 -19.00 0.74
CA ASP A 96 -14.84 -19.55 -0.61
C ASP A 96 -16.16 -19.22 -1.35
N GLU A 97 -16.03 -18.70 -2.57
CA GLU A 97 -17.11 -18.25 -3.47
C GLU A 97 -17.80 -16.92 -3.12
N ALA A 98 -17.62 -16.36 -1.92
CA ALA A 98 -18.17 -15.05 -1.57
C ALA A 98 -17.37 -13.91 -2.22
N LEU A 99 -18.08 -12.92 -2.76
CA LEU A 99 -17.44 -11.68 -3.22
C LEU A 99 -17.03 -10.83 -2.00
N PRO A 100 -15.84 -10.22 -2.01
CA PRO A 100 -15.50 -9.19 -1.04
C PRO A 100 -16.56 -8.08 -1.06
N GLU A 101 -16.83 -7.48 0.09
CA GLU A 101 -17.86 -6.43 0.20
C GLU A 101 -17.61 -5.32 -0.82
N PHE A 102 -18.67 -4.93 -1.53
CA PHE A 102 -18.71 -3.98 -2.64
C PHE A 102 -17.94 -4.35 -3.90
N ALA A 103 -17.28 -5.51 -3.99
CA ALA A 103 -16.57 -5.88 -5.22
C ALA A 103 -17.55 -6.07 -6.39
N SER A 104 -17.29 -5.38 -7.49
CA SER A 104 -17.97 -5.56 -8.77
C SER A 104 -17.73 -6.98 -9.31
N GLU A 105 -18.78 -7.79 -9.35
CA GLU A 105 -18.70 -9.23 -9.67
C GLU A 105 -18.03 -9.49 -11.02
N ARG A 106 -18.39 -8.72 -12.06
CA ARG A 106 -17.80 -8.83 -13.40
C ARG A 106 -16.27 -8.74 -13.33
N TRP A 107 -15.75 -7.63 -12.80
CA TRP A 107 -14.31 -7.37 -12.75
C TRP A 107 -13.58 -8.31 -11.81
N TYR A 108 -14.19 -8.64 -10.66
CA TYR A 108 -13.63 -9.61 -9.73
C TYR A 108 -13.43 -11.00 -10.36
N ARG A 109 -14.35 -11.44 -11.22
CA ARG A 109 -14.25 -12.75 -11.87
C ARG A 109 -13.37 -12.74 -13.12
N GLU A 110 -13.33 -11.62 -13.85
CA GLU A 110 -12.63 -11.50 -15.14
C GLU A 110 -11.18 -11.04 -15.01
N ASN A 111 -10.82 -10.34 -13.93
CA ASN A 111 -9.49 -9.73 -13.77
C ASN A 111 -8.83 -10.14 -12.43
N LYS A 112 -7.64 -10.76 -12.52
CA LYS A 112 -6.91 -11.28 -11.37
C LYS A 112 -6.40 -10.20 -10.42
N GLU A 113 -5.91 -9.07 -10.96
CA GLU A 113 -5.37 -7.96 -10.17
C GLU A 113 -6.50 -7.26 -9.42
N TYR A 114 -7.62 -7.01 -10.09
CA TYR A 114 -8.86 -6.50 -9.49
C TYR A 114 -9.36 -7.41 -8.36
N SER A 115 -9.36 -8.72 -8.60
CA SER A 115 -9.76 -9.72 -7.61
C SER A 115 -8.88 -9.67 -6.36
N TRP A 116 -7.57 -9.70 -6.55
CA TRP A 116 -6.59 -9.62 -5.46
C TRP A 116 -6.72 -8.30 -4.68
N ALA A 117 -6.77 -7.17 -5.38
CA ALA A 117 -6.86 -5.86 -4.74
C ALA A 117 -8.21 -5.66 -4.02
N SER A 118 -9.30 -6.23 -4.54
CA SER A 118 -10.59 -6.22 -3.85
C SER A 118 -10.55 -6.98 -2.52
N ILE A 119 -9.81 -8.09 -2.44
CA ILE A 119 -9.59 -8.81 -1.18
C ILE A 119 -8.75 -7.97 -0.22
N ALA A 120 -7.64 -7.39 -0.71
CA ALA A 120 -6.78 -6.54 0.10
C ALA A 120 -7.55 -5.33 0.68
N ASP A 121 -8.39 -4.68 -0.13
CA ASP A 121 -9.18 -3.53 0.28
C ASP A 121 -10.31 -3.90 1.25
N HIS A 122 -10.94 -5.05 1.02
CA HIS A 122 -11.90 -5.59 1.98
C HIS A 122 -11.25 -5.86 3.34
N LEU A 123 -10.08 -6.50 3.36
CA LEU A 123 -9.33 -6.71 4.60
C LEU A 123 -8.94 -5.39 5.25
N SER A 124 -8.55 -4.39 4.48
CA SER A 124 -8.15 -3.07 4.99
C SER A 124 -9.32 -2.34 5.64
N MET A 125 -10.47 -2.32 4.97
CA MET A 125 -11.72 -1.78 5.49
C MET A 125 -12.13 -2.51 6.78
N SER A 126 -12.18 -3.84 6.76
CA SER A 126 -12.62 -4.64 7.91
C SER A 126 -11.70 -4.49 9.13
N GLN A 127 -10.38 -4.49 8.94
CA GLN A 127 -9.42 -4.20 10.02
C GLN A 127 -9.66 -2.82 10.64
N ALA A 128 -9.87 -1.79 9.82
CA ALA A 128 -10.11 -0.43 10.32
C ALA A 128 -11.40 -0.35 11.16
N ILE A 129 -12.48 -0.97 10.67
CA ILE A 129 -13.77 -1.01 11.39
C ILE A 129 -13.63 -1.70 12.75
N GLU A 130 -13.02 -2.88 12.79
CA GLU A 130 -12.85 -3.62 14.04
C GLU A 130 -11.94 -2.87 15.03
N ILE A 131 -10.82 -2.31 14.56
CA ILE A 131 -9.93 -1.49 15.40
C ILE A 131 -10.68 -0.26 15.97
N PHE A 132 -11.50 0.43 15.17
CA PHE A 132 -12.30 1.56 15.64
C PHE A 132 -13.38 1.16 16.64
N SER A 133 -13.85 -0.09 16.57
CA SER A 133 -14.76 -0.66 17.58
C SER A 133 -14.08 -1.01 18.91
N GLY A 134 -12.73 -0.99 18.94
CA GLY A 134 -11.91 -1.14 20.14
C GLY A 134 -11.31 -2.53 20.34
N SER A 135 -11.52 -3.48 19.42
CA SER A 135 -10.88 -4.81 19.50
C SER A 135 -10.67 -5.41 18.11
N PHE A 136 -9.49 -5.96 17.88
CA PHE A 136 -9.14 -6.63 16.62
C PHE A 136 -8.16 -7.78 16.88
N GLY A 137 -8.39 -8.93 16.24
CA GLY A 137 -7.46 -10.07 16.30
C GLY A 137 -7.15 -10.57 17.73
N GLY A 138 -8.12 -10.46 18.64
CA GLY A 138 -7.96 -10.83 20.07
C GLY A 138 -7.18 -9.82 20.92
N ARG A 139 -6.95 -8.61 20.40
CA ARG A 139 -6.30 -7.51 21.10
C ARG A 139 -7.24 -6.33 21.23
N ASP A 140 -7.29 -5.73 22.42
CA ASP A 140 -8.01 -4.48 22.65
C ASP A 140 -7.18 -3.27 22.20
N PHE A 141 -7.88 -2.28 21.68
CA PHE A 141 -7.31 -1.04 21.15
C PHE A 141 -7.95 0.17 21.83
N THR A 142 -7.11 1.11 22.26
CA THR A 142 -7.57 2.49 22.41
C THR A 142 -7.79 3.07 21.01
N PHE A 143 -8.72 4.03 20.92
CA PHE A 143 -8.98 4.68 19.63
C PHE A 143 -7.68 5.31 19.09
N PRO A 144 -7.26 5.03 17.84
CA PRO A 144 -5.96 5.48 17.34
C PRO A 144 -5.86 7.01 17.24
N GLU A 145 -4.69 7.57 17.59
CA GLU A 145 -4.34 8.96 17.28
C GLU A 145 -3.98 9.16 15.81
N LEU A 146 -3.47 8.10 15.16
CA LEU A 146 -3.23 8.06 13.72
C LEU A 146 -3.67 6.71 13.17
N SER A 147 -4.44 6.74 12.09
CA SER A 147 -4.72 5.58 11.26
C SER A 147 -4.30 5.88 9.83
N TRP A 148 -3.39 5.08 9.31
CA TRP A 148 -3.08 5.05 7.89
C TRP A 148 -3.72 3.80 7.28
N ILE A 149 -4.62 3.99 6.32
CA ILE A 149 -5.43 2.91 5.74
C ILE A 149 -5.26 3.00 4.24
N ASN A 150 -4.66 1.97 3.65
CA ASN A 150 -4.34 1.94 2.23
C ASN A 150 -5.28 1.04 1.43
N PHE A 151 -5.73 1.53 0.27
CA PHE A 151 -6.54 0.80 -0.69
C PHE A 151 -5.79 0.70 -2.03
N ALA A 152 -5.74 -0.49 -2.61
CA ALA A 152 -4.97 -0.81 -3.81
C ALA A 152 -5.83 -0.96 -5.08
N LEU A 153 -7.16 -1.04 -4.96
CA LEU A 153 -8.00 -1.44 -6.09
C LEU A 153 -7.96 -0.48 -7.28
N THR A 154 -7.92 0.83 -7.05
CA THR A 154 -7.91 1.81 -8.14
C THR A 154 -6.66 1.69 -9.00
N ASP A 155 -5.51 1.48 -8.38
CA ASP A 155 -4.25 1.29 -9.09
C ASP A 155 -4.26 0.01 -9.93
N ALA A 156 -4.62 -1.13 -9.33
CA ALA A 156 -4.74 -2.41 -10.02
C ALA A 156 -5.71 -2.35 -11.23
N ALA A 157 -6.86 -1.69 -11.06
CA ALA A 157 -7.83 -1.54 -12.12
C ALA A 157 -7.34 -0.62 -13.25
N PHE A 158 -6.66 0.48 -12.92
CA PHE A 158 -6.11 1.38 -13.92
C PHE A 158 -4.92 0.79 -14.65
N HIS A 159 -4.08 -0.04 -14.01
CA HIS A 159 -3.07 -0.83 -14.69
C HIS A 159 -3.68 -1.80 -15.71
N SER A 160 -4.81 -2.41 -15.35
CA SER A 160 -5.48 -3.41 -16.18
C SER A 160 -6.25 -2.81 -17.37
N GLY A 161 -6.88 -1.65 -17.21
CA GLY A 161 -7.77 -1.08 -18.23
C GLY A 161 -7.44 0.33 -18.71
N GLY A 162 -6.57 1.06 -18.00
CA GLY A 162 -6.36 2.50 -18.18
C GLY A 162 -7.27 3.34 -17.27
N PRO A 163 -6.90 4.62 -17.01
CA PRO A 163 -7.64 5.51 -16.11
C PRO A 163 -9.08 5.84 -16.56
N ASP A 164 -9.35 5.85 -17.87
CA ASP A 164 -10.67 6.20 -18.43
C ASP A 164 -11.56 4.98 -18.74
N SER A 165 -11.18 3.80 -18.25
CA SER A 165 -11.84 2.52 -18.58
C SER A 165 -13.03 2.17 -17.69
N GLU A 166 -13.94 1.30 -18.18
CA GLU A 166 -15.07 0.81 -17.37
C GLU A 166 -14.62 0.07 -16.09
N ILE A 167 -13.49 -0.64 -16.15
CA ILE A 167 -12.91 -1.32 -14.97
C ILE A 167 -12.36 -0.30 -13.96
N GLY A 168 -11.71 0.76 -14.44
CA GLY A 168 -11.27 1.88 -13.61
C GLY A 168 -12.42 2.60 -12.91
N TYR A 169 -13.49 2.93 -13.64
CA TYR A 169 -14.71 3.49 -13.06
C TYR A 169 -15.36 2.55 -12.05
N GLY A 170 -15.38 1.24 -12.32
CA GLY A 170 -15.86 0.24 -11.35
C GLY A 170 -15.06 0.25 -10.05
N ALA A 171 -13.72 0.28 -10.14
CA ALA A 171 -12.84 0.34 -8.98
C ALA A 171 -13.04 1.61 -8.13
N LEU A 172 -13.26 2.76 -8.76
CA LEU A 172 -13.56 4.00 -8.05
C LEU A 172 -14.85 3.87 -7.23
N ILE A 173 -15.92 3.32 -7.82
CA ILE A 173 -17.21 3.11 -7.13
C ILE A 173 -17.06 2.12 -5.98
N ASP A 174 -16.34 1.02 -6.18
CA ASP A 174 -16.13 0.01 -5.14
C ASP A 174 -15.29 0.59 -3.97
N THR A 175 -14.26 1.37 -4.28
CA THR A 175 -13.38 2.01 -3.28
C THR A 175 -14.12 3.09 -2.49
N ASP A 176 -14.93 3.92 -3.16
CA ASP A 176 -15.77 4.96 -2.51
C ASP A 176 -16.71 4.34 -1.46
N LYS A 177 -17.36 3.22 -1.78
CA LYS A 177 -18.23 2.51 -0.83
C LYS A 177 -17.46 1.98 0.39
N ARG A 178 -16.25 1.44 0.19
CA ARG A 178 -15.39 0.95 1.28
C ARG A 178 -14.93 2.10 2.17
N LEU A 179 -14.52 3.22 1.58
CA LEU A 179 -14.20 4.43 2.31
C LEU A 179 -15.41 4.90 3.14
N GLY A 180 -16.61 4.88 2.55
CA GLY A 180 -17.86 5.18 3.25
C GLY A 180 -18.05 4.38 4.53
N ARG A 181 -17.79 3.06 4.50
CA ARG A 181 -17.88 2.19 5.70
C ARG A 181 -16.84 2.53 6.77
N VAL A 182 -15.61 2.87 6.38
CA VAL A 182 -14.59 3.31 7.33
C VAL A 182 -15.00 4.62 8.00
N LEU A 183 -15.56 5.58 7.24
CA LEU A 183 -16.05 6.84 7.77
C LEU A 183 -17.27 6.66 8.68
N GLU A 184 -18.16 5.72 8.35
CA GLU A 184 -19.28 5.34 9.21
C GLU A 184 -18.80 4.76 10.53
N ALA A 185 -17.80 3.85 10.52
CA ALA A 185 -17.21 3.33 11.74
C ALA A 185 -16.51 4.42 12.58
N LEU A 186 -15.85 5.39 11.94
CA LEU A 186 -15.30 6.56 12.61
C LEU A 186 -16.41 7.39 13.28
N HIS A 187 -17.55 7.57 12.61
CA HIS A 187 -18.72 8.24 13.17
C HIS A 187 -19.30 7.49 14.37
N ASP A 188 -19.49 6.18 14.25
CA ASP A 188 -20.06 5.33 15.29
C ASP A 188 -19.16 5.21 16.53
N SER A 189 -17.84 5.37 16.36
CA SER A 189 -16.90 5.46 17.49
C SER A 189 -17.07 6.74 18.33
N GLY A 190 -17.86 7.71 17.87
CA GLY A 190 -18.06 9.02 18.51
C GLY A 190 -16.85 9.95 18.38
N LYS A 191 -15.91 9.67 17.47
CA LYS A 191 -14.66 10.43 17.29
C LYS A 191 -14.63 11.31 16.04
N PHE A 192 -15.62 11.20 15.15
CA PHE A 192 -15.65 11.92 13.88
C PHE A 192 -15.43 13.43 14.01
N GLU A 193 -16.20 14.11 14.86
CA GLU A 193 -16.10 15.57 15.09
C GLU A 193 -14.76 16.03 15.69
N LYS A 194 -13.91 15.09 16.12
CA LYS A 194 -12.58 15.35 16.69
C LYS A 194 -11.45 14.81 15.83
N SER A 195 -11.77 14.33 14.64
CA SER A 195 -10.82 13.69 13.74
C SER A 195 -10.67 14.50 12.47
N ALA A 196 -9.45 14.56 11.95
CA ALA A 196 -9.17 15.04 10.60
C ALA A 196 -9.03 13.82 9.69
N VAL A 197 -9.77 13.81 8.58
CA VAL A 197 -9.66 12.78 7.55
C VAL A 197 -8.98 13.39 6.34
N LEU A 198 -7.88 12.76 5.90
CA LEU A 198 -7.18 13.13 4.67
C LEU A 198 -7.29 11.95 3.71
N VAL A 199 -7.83 12.20 2.52
CA VAL A 199 -7.86 11.24 1.42
C VAL A 199 -6.82 11.70 0.41
N VAL A 200 -5.80 10.88 0.21
CA VAL A 200 -4.65 11.16 -0.65
C VAL A 200 -4.32 9.93 -1.50
N ALA A 201 -3.54 10.13 -2.55
CA ALA A 201 -2.91 9.08 -3.34
C ALA A 201 -1.40 9.32 -3.38
N ASP A 202 -0.64 8.27 -3.61
CA ASP A 202 0.81 8.31 -3.84
C ASP A 202 1.17 8.80 -5.24
N HIS A 203 0.37 8.47 -6.26
CA HIS A 203 0.49 8.96 -7.63
C HIS A 203 -0.82 8.94 -8.42
N GLY A 204 -0.76 9.38 -9.69
CA GLY A 204 -1.84 9.25 -10.67
C GLY A 204 -1.61 8.10 -11.64
N MET A 205 -2.39 8.04 -12.72
CA MET A 205 -2.22 7.10 -13.82
C MET A 205 -2.41 7.81 -15.16
N GLU A 206 -1.71 7.35 -16.19
CA GLU A 206 -1.79 7.86 -17.57
C GLU A 206 -1.98 6.69 -18.55
N GLU A 207 -2.71 6.91 -19.63
CA GLU A 207 -2.78 5.93 -20.71
C GLU A 207 -1.42 5.74 -21.38
N THR A 208 -1.08 4.48 -21.70
CA THR A 208 0.13 4.16 -22.45
C THR A 208 -0.24 3.75 -23.87
N ASN A 209 0.56 4.19 -24.85
CA ASN A 209 0.40 3.73 -26.22
C ASN A 209 1.00 2.30 -26.34
N PRO A 210 0.20 1.26 -26.61
CA PRO A 210 0.69 -0.13 -26.65
C PRO A 210 1.67 -0.40 -27.81
N GLU A 211 1.72 0.49 -28.80
CA GLU A 211 2.70 0.43 -29.89
C GLU A 211 4.09 0.94 -29.44
N VAL A 212 4.18 1.63 -28.30
CA VAL A 212 5.43 2.09 -27.71
C VAL A 212 5.96 1.02 -26.77
N GLN A 213 6.78 0.13 -27.32
CA GLN A 213 7.41 -0.99 -26.60
C GLN A 213 8.93 -0.78 -26.42
N GLY A 214 9.38 0.45 -26.64
CA GLY A 214 10.80 0.80 -26.67
C GLY A 214 11.45 0.62 -25.30
N ASP A 215 12.57 -0.10 -25.29
CA ASP A 215 13.46 -0.24 -24.13
C ASP A 215 14.75 0.57 -24.42
N TRP A 216 15.09 1.46 -23.50
CA TRP A 216 16.31 2.29 -23.58
C TRP A 216 17.58 1.45 -23.55
N GLU A 217 17.54 0.26 -22.95
CA GLU A 217 18.70 -0.61 -22.78
C GLU A 217 19.35 -0.94 -24.13
N LYS A 218 18.55 -1.33 -25.13
CA LYS A 218 19.05 -1.67 -26.46
C LYS A 218 19.73 -0.47 -27.13
N ASP A 219 19.06 0.67 -27.15
CA ASP A 219 19.58 1.87 -27.83
C ASP A 219 20.83 2.44 -27.14
N LEU A 220 20.93 2.30 -25.81
CA LEU A 220 22.11 2.66 -25.05
C LEU A 220 23.28 1.69 -25.33
N LYS A 221 23.03 0.38 -25.34
CA LYS A 221 24.03 -0.64 -25.68
C LYS A 221 24.56 -0.49 -27.11
N ASP A 222 23.69 -0.22 -28.09
CA ASP A 222 24.07 0.02 -29.49
C ASP A 222 24.99 1.24 -29.65
N ARG A 223 24.91 2.20 -28.72
CA ARG A 223 25.79 3.38 -28.64
C ARG A 223 27.06 3.17 -27.81
N GLY A 224 27.28 1.95 -27.29
CA GLY A 224 28.45 1.58 -26.52
C GLY A 224 28.38 1.90 -25.03
N PHE A 225 27.21 2.24 -24.50
CA PHE A 225 27.03 2.40 -23.05
C PHE A 225 26.85 1.04 -22.39
N LYS A 226 27.53 0.83 -21.26
CA LYS A 226 27.18 -0.23 -20.32
C LYS A 226 26.12 0.31 -19.38
N VAL A 227 24.96 -0.33 -19.39
CA VAL A 227 23.82 0.08 -18.58
C VAL A 227 23.20 -1.14 -17.93
N ARG A 228 22.75 -0.95 -16.69
CA ARG A 228 21.86 -1.85 -15.97
C ARG A 228 20.52 -1.15 -15.83
N ASP A 229 19.46 -1.79 -16.28
CA ASP A 229 18.09 -1.31 -16.11
C ASP A 229 17.40 -2.08 -14.99
N GLU A 230 17.01 -1.37 -13.94
CA GLU A 230 16.23 -1.91 -12.84
C GLU A 230 14.77 -1.47 -13.00
N SER A 231 13.87 -2.45 -13.20
CA SER A 231 12.42 -2.22 -13.35
C SER A 231 12.01 -1.23 -14.46
N PHE A 232 12.63 -1.34 -15.63
CA PHE A 232 12.24 -0.64 -16.86
C PHE A 232 12.19 0.89 -16.71
N GLY A 233 13.29 1.48 -16.25
CA GLY A 233 13.39 2.94 -16.14
C GLY A 233 14.39 3.45 -15.12
N PHE A 234 14.90 2.59 -14.21
CA PHE A 234 15.92 3.00 -13.25
C PHE A 234 17.31 2.56 -13.69
N LEU A 235 17.91 3.40 -14.54
CA LEU A 235 19.14 3.11 -15.26
C LEU A 235 20.40 3.45 -14.47
N TYR A 236 21.32 2.49 -14.37
CA TYR A 236 22.67 2.65 -13.83
C TYR A 236 23.66 2.64 -14.98
N LEU A 237 24.38 3.74 -15.17
CA LEU A 237 25.52 3.78 -16.09
C LEU A 237 26.72 3.16 -15.39
N GLU A 238 27.28 2.11 -15.98
CA GLU A 238 28.52 1.50 -15.49
C GLU A 238 29.73 2.23 -16.09
N GLU A 239 30.82 2.32 -15.33
CA GLU A 239 32.10 2.88 -15.80
C GLU A 239 32.81 1.98 -16.84
#